data_AF-A0A0S1SIJ6-F1
#
_entry.id   AF-A0A0S1SIJ6-F1
#
_cell.length_a   1.000
_cell.length_b   1.000
_cell.length_c   1.000
_cell.angle_alpha   90.00
_cell.angle_beta   90.00
_cell.angle_gamma   90.00
#
_symmetry.space_group_name_H-M   'P 1'
#
loop_
_entity.id
_entity.type
_entity.pdbx_description
1 polymer ?
#
loop_
_entity_poly.entity_id
_entity_poly.type
_entity_poly.pdbx_seq_one_letter_code
_entity_poly.pdbx_strand_id
1 'polypeptide(L)'
;MPEALPPSDSDRRAMMSAAIRQVKAAQRQLKEEQSQAAGPAQESLRPQETVVTTDIPAEQIAQWRGQYPETYKRILRATARGLEQNPQTRQRLYRLLNCAPEEQA
;
A
#
# COMPACT_ATOMS: atom_id res chain seq x y z
N MET A 1 3.44 -31.05 -4.64
CA MET A 1 3.57 -29.64 -4.21
C MET A 1 2.35 -29.33 -3.37
N PRO A 2 2.44 -29.08 -2.06
CA PRO A 2 1.25 -28.69 -1.30
C PRO A 2 0.82 -27.30 -1.78
N GLU A 3 -0.40 -27.21 -2.33
CA GLU A 3 -1.02 -25.94 -2.69
C GLU A 3 -1.20 -25.13 -1.40
N ALA A 4 -0.57 -23.96 -1.32
CA ALA A 4 -0.80 -23.04 -0.21
C ALA A 4 -2.29 -22.68 -0.22
N LEU A 5 -2.99 -23.03 0.87
CA LEU A 5 -4.40 -22.72 1.04
C LEU A 5 -4.63 -21.21 0.81
N PRO A 6 -5.66 -20.80 0.06
CA PRO A 6 -5.93 -19.39 -0.12
C PRO A 6 -6.26 -18.72 1.23
N PRO A 7 -5.88 -17.45 1.43
CA PRO A 7 -6.20 -16.75 2.68
C PRO A 7 -7.72 -16.63 2.87
N SER A 8 -8.15 -16.69 4.13
CA SER A 8 -9.55 -16.47 4.51
C SER A 8 -10.04 -15.08 4.07
N ASP A 9 -11.35 -14.90 3.85
CA ASP A 9 -11.90 -13.59 3.48
C ASP A 9 -11.62 -12.50 4.53
N SER A 10 -11.58 -12.87 5.81
CA SER A 10 -11.19 -11.98 6.91
C SER A 10 -9.72 -11.54 6.79
N ASP A 11 -8.80 -12.47 6.53
CA ASP A 11 -7.38 -12.16 6.32
C ASP A 11 -7.18 -11.32 5.07
N ARG A 12 -7.91 -11.62 3.99
CA ARG A 12 -7.87 -10.86 2.75
C ARG A 12 -8.36 -9.42 2.94
N ARG A 13 -9.45 -9.21 3.68
CA ARG A 13 -9.92 -7.87 4.07
C ARG A 13 -8.88 -7.14 4.92
N ALA A 14 -8.29 -7.82 5.90
CA ALA A 14 -7.27 -7.23 6.75
C ALA A 14 -6.01 -6.86 5.94
N MET A 15 -5.54 -7.75 5.05
CA MET A 15 -4.46 -7.47 4.11
C MET A 15 -4.77 -6.25 3.23
N MET A 16 -6.01 -6.11 2.75
CA MET A 16 -6.43 -4.96 1.96
C MET A 16 -6.40 -3.66 2.77
N SER A 17 -6.90 -3.65 4.00
CA SER A 17 -6.81 -2.51 4.91
C SER A 17 -5.36 -2.14 5.22
N ALA A 18 -4.50 -3.13 5.50
CA ALA A 18 -3.07 -2.91 5.71
C ALA A 18 -2.38 -2.33 4.47
N ALA A 19 -2.70 -2.86 3.28
CA ALA A 19 -2.19 -2.36 2.01
C ALA A 19 -2.61 -0.91 1.75
N ILE A 20 -3.87 -0.55 2.01
CA ILE A 20 -4.37 0.83 1.87
C ILE A 20 -3.56 1.76 2.77
N ARG A 21 -3.31 1.38 4.03
CA ARG A 21 -2.53 2.19 4.96
C ARG A 21 -1.10 2.39 4.49
N GLN A 22 -0.43 1.33 4.04
CA GLN A 22 0.94 1.42 3.52
C GLN A 22 1.02 2.30 2.26
N VAL A 23 0.08 2.13 1.32
CA VAL A 23 0.02 2.95 0.10
C VAL A 23 -0.24 4.41 0.44
N LYS A 24 -1.21 4.71 1.32
CA LYS A 24 -1.50 6.09 1.74
C LYS A 24 -0.32 6.73 2.47
N ALA A 25 0.37 5.98 3.34
CA ALA A 25 1.58 6.45 4.02
C ALA A 25 2.69 6.77 3.01
N ALA A 26 2.96 5.87 2.06
CA ALA A 26 3.93 6.10 1.01
C ALA A 26 3.53 7.28 0.08
N GLN A 27 2.25 7.44 -0.22
CA GLN A 27 1.74 8.56 -1.02
C GLN A 27 1.88 9.89 -0.28
N ARG A 28 1.65 9.89 1.03
CA ARG A 28 1.87 11.05 1.89
C ARG A 28 3.35 11.43 1.90
N GLN A 29 4.24 10.47 2.11
CA GLN A 29 5.70 10.69 2.06
C GLN A 29 6.13 11.26 0.71
N LEU A 30 5.66 10.69 -0.41
CA LEU A 30 5.95 11.21 -1.75
C LEU A 30 5.42 12.62 -2.00
N LYS A 31 4.28 12.97 -1.39
CA LYS A 31 3.71 14.32 -1.48
C LYS A 31 4.50 15.29 -0.61
N GLU A 32 4.88 14.89 0.60
CA GLU A 32 5.72 15.68 1.52
C GLU A 32 7.10 15.94 0.90
N GLU A 33 7.73 14.94 0.27
CA GLU A 33 8.99 15.11 -0.47
C GLU A 33 8.85 16.09 -1.65
N GLN A 34 7.77 16.00 -2.43
CA GLN A 34 7.49 16.96 -3.51
C GLN A 34 7.21 18.37 -2.98
N SER A 35 6.51 18.47 -1.86
CA SER A 35 6.19 19.72 -1.17
C SER A 35 7.35 20.31 -0.35
N GLN A 36 8.42 19.55 -0.09
CA GLN A 36 9.66 20.08 0.50
C GLN A 36 10.65 20.56 -0.58
N ALA A 37 10.61 19.97 -1.77
CA ALA A 37 11.43 20.40 -2.91
C ALA A 37 10.96 21.73 -3.53
N ALA A 38 9.66 22.04 -3.43
CA ALA A 38 9.13 23.39 -3.60
C ALA A 38 9.04 24.03 -2.21
N GLY A 39 9.73 25.14 -1.94
CA GLY A 39 9.86 25.72 -0.59
C GLY A 39 8.53 25.95 0.18
N PRO A 40 8.62 26.37 1.47
CA PRO A 40 7.56 26.28 2.46
C PRO A 40 6.33 27.13 2.08
N ALA A 41 5.42 26.56 1.31
CA ALA A 41 4.15 27.17 1.01
C ALA A 41 3.10 26.07 0.88
N GLN A 42 2.02 26.24 1.63
CA GLN A 42 0.75 25.53 1.52
C GLN A 42 0.63 24.22 2.32
N GLU A 43 0.69 24.40 3.64
CA GLU A 43 -0.08 23.58 4.58
C GLU A 43 -1.57 23.94 4.45
N SER A 44 -2.18 23.61 3.32
CA SER A 44 -3.62 23.80 3.09
C SER A 44 -4.34 22.48 3.28
N LEU A 45 -5.06 22.39 4.40
CA LEU A 45 -6.31 21.67 4.61
C LEU A 45 -6.44 20.37 3.80
N ARG A 46 -6.01 19.24 4.38
CA ARG A 46 -6.49 17.93 3.91
C ARG A 46 -7.60 17.42 4.83
N PRO A 47 -8.75 17.01 4.26
CA PRO A 47 -9.82 16.40 5.03
C PRO A 47 -9.28 15.14 5.70
N GLN A 48 -9.52 15.02 7.00
CA GLN A 48 -9.29 13.79 7.74
C GLN A 48 -10.28 12.76 7.20
N GLU A 49 -9.86 11.98 6.20
CA GLU A 49 -10.55 10.73 5.88
C GLU A 49 -10.51 9.89 7.15
N THR A 50 -11.68 9.70 7.75
CA THR A 50 -11.90 8.82 8.89
C THR A 50 -11.56 7.39 8.47
N VAL A 51 -10.27 7.04 8.53
CA VAL A 51 -9.80 5.68 8.32
C VAL A 51 -10.21 4.92 9.58
N VAL A 52 -11.18 4.01 9.45
CA VAL A 52 -11.49 3.01 10.48
C VAL A 52 -10.21 2.21 10.72
N THR A 53 -9.50 2.55 11.79
CA THR A 53 -8.19 1.97 12.12
C THR A 53 -8.42 0.59 12.69
N THR A 54 -8.45 -0.43 11.84
CA THR A 54 -8.09 -1.77 12.30
C THR A 54 -6.58 -1.74 12.50
N ASP A 55 -6.13 -1.68 13.75
CA ASP A 55 -4.70 -1.66 14.08
C ASP A 55 -4.14 -3.06 13.81
N ILE A 56 -3.67 -3.26 12.58
CA ILE A 56 -3.07 -4.53 12.17
C ILE A 56 -1.60 -4.49 12.60
N PRO A 57 -1.18 -5.40 13.48
CA PRO A 57 0.19 -5.41 13.98
C PRO A 57 1.19 -5.73 12.87
N ALA A 58 2.39 -5.14 12.96
CA ALA A 58 3.45 -5.31 11.97
C ALA A 58 3.85 -6.80 11.80
N GLU A 59 3.79 -7.58 12.88
CA GLU A 59 4.05 -9.02 12.87
C GLU A 59 3.06 -9.78 12.00
N GLN A 60 1.78 -9.40 12.02
CA GLN A 60 0.75 -10.04 11.20
C GLN A 60 0.93 -9.70 9.71
N ILE A 61 1.39 -8.49 9.40
CA ILE A 61 1.78 -8.11 8.04
C ILE A 61 2.98 -8.95 7.57
N ALA A 62 3.99 -9.13 8.42
CA ALA A 62 5.15 -9.98 8.13
C ALA A 62 4.74 -11.44 7.91
N GLN A 63 3.79 -11.94 8.72
CA GLN A 63 3.23 -13.28 8.57
C GLN A 63 2.53 -13.44 7.22
N TRP A 64 1.67 -12.50 6.79
CA TRP A 64 1.03 -12.57 5.47
C TRP A 64 2.03 -12.46 4.32
N ARG A 65 3.09 -11.67 4.47
CA ARG A 65 4.18 -11.62 3.48
C ARG A 65 4.92 -12.96 3.36
N GLY A 66 5.04 -13.72 4.45
CA GLY A 66 5.65 -15.05 4.44
C GLY A 66 4.71 -16.16 3.94
N GLN A 67 3.46 -16.15 4.39
CA GLN A 67 2.47 -17.20 4.07
C GLN A 67 1.84 -17.00 2.68
N TYR A 68 1.56 -15.75 2.31
CA TYR A 68 0.84 -15.38 1.08
C TYR A 68 1.58 -14.27 0.30
N PRO A 69 2.87 -14.44 -0.05
CA PRO A 69 3.68 -13.38 -0.66
C PRO A 69 3.03 -12.82 -1.94
N GLU A 70 2.58 -13.69 -2.83
CA GLU A 70 2.01 -13.27 -4.12
C GLU A 70 0.63 -12.63 -3.98
N THR A 71 -0.23 -13.17 -3.11
CA THR A 71 -1.55 -12.59 -2.83
C THR A 71 -1.42 -11.21 -2.20
N TYR A 72 -0.53 -11.07 -1.21
CA TYR A 72 -0.29 -9.80 -0.54
C TYR A 72 0.30 -8.75 -1.51
N LYS A 73 1.26 -9.13 -2.35
CA LYS A 73 1.78 -8.25 -3.42
C LYS A 73 0.70 -7.85 -4.42
N ARG A 74 -0.19 -8.76 -4.82
CA ARG A 74 -1.32 -8.44 -5.72
C ARG A 74 -2.28 -7.43 -5.09
N ILE A 75 -2.60 -7.62 -3.82
CA ILE A 75 -3.44 -6.67 -3.06
C ILE A 75 -2.76 -5.30 -3.03
N LEU A 76 -1.47 -5.22 -2.65
CA LEU A 76 -0.71 -3.96 -2.67
C LEU A 76 -0.72 -3.29 -4.05
N ARG A 77 -0.51 -4.05 -5.13
CA ARG A 77 -0.53 -3.54 -6.50
C ARG A 77 -1.91 -2.99 -6.90
N ALA A 78 -2.97 -3.74 -6.61
CA ALA A 78 -4.35 -3.35 -6.89
C ALA A 78 -4.73 -2.10 -6.08
N THR A 79 -4.37 -2.06 -4.80
CA THR A 79 -4.61 -0.90 -3.93
C THR A 79 -3.85 0.34 -4.40
N ALA A 80 -2.57 0.22 -4.74
CA ALA A 80 -1.79 1.33 -5.29
C ALA A 80 -2.38 1.83 -6.62
N ARG A 81 -2.84 0.93 -7.49
CA ARG A 81 -3.51 1.30 -8.75
C ARG A 81 -4.87 1.98 -8.53
N GLY A 82 -5.60 1.57 -7.48
CA GLY A 82 -6.90 2.16 -7.13
C GLY A 82 -6.79 3.53 -6.45
N LEU A 83 -5.74 3.74 -5.66
CA LEU A 83 -5.51 4.99 -4.92
C LEU A 83 -4.73 6.04 -5.73
N GLU A 84 -3.90 5.62 -6.69
CA GLU A 84 -3.06 6.51 -7.48
C GLU A 84 -3.24 6.27 -8.98
N GLN A 85 -3.78 7.30 -9.65
CA GLN A 85 -3.98 7.29 -11.10
C GLN A 85 -2.73 7.74 -11.87
N ASN A 86 -1.85 8.52 -11.24
CA ASN A 86 -0.63 8.99 -11.90
C ASN A 86 0.39 7.85 -12.02
N PRO A 87 0.79 7.45 -13.25
CA PRO A 87 1.73 6.34 -13.46
C PRO A 87 3.11 6.59 -12.84
N GLN A 88 3.59 7.84 -12.77
CA GLN A 88 4.88 8.18 -12.17
C GLN A 88 4.87 8.00 -10.64
N THR A 89 3.85 8.55 -9.98
CA THR A 89 3.66 8.38 -8.53
C THR A 89 3.46 6.91 -8.19
N ARG A 90 2.69 6.19 -9.01
CA ARG A 90 2.46 4.76 -8.84
C ARG A 90 3.75 3.93 -8.93
N GLN A 91 4.64 4.22 -9.89
CA GLN A 91 5.95 3.58 -9.96
C GLN A 91 6.80 3.86 -8.71
N ARG A 92 6.75 5.08 -8.16
CA ARG A 92 7.44 5.40 -6.91
C ARG A 92 6.83 4.66 -5.72
N LEU A 93 5.50 4.55 -5.64
CA LEU A 93 4.81 3.76 -4.62
C LEU A 93 5.22 2.29 -4.66
N TYR A 94 5.32 1.70 -5.86
CA TYR A 94 5.81 0.34 -6.05
C TYR A 94 7.23 0.14 -5.50
N ARG A 95 8.14 1.09 -5.76
CA ARG A 95 9.49 1.07 -5.20
C ARG A 95 9.47 1.17 -3.67
N LEU A 96 8.71 2.10 -3.10
CA LEU A 96 8.62 2.29 -1.64
C LEU A 96 8.01 1.07 -0.93
N LEU A 97 7.04 0.41 -1.56
CA LEU A 97 6.35 -0.76 -1.01
C LEU A 97 7.10 -2.06 -1.28
N ASN A 98 8.26 -2.00 -1.95
CA ASN A 98 9.04 -3.14 -2.42
C ASN A 98 8.21 -4.17 -3.20
N CYS A 99 7.21 -3.68 -3.93
CA CYS A 99 6.39 -4.46 -4.83
C CYS A 99 6.77 -4.05 -6.24
N ALA A 100 7.59 -4.85 -6.93
CA ALA A 100 7.85 -4.61 -8.34
C ALA A 100 6.50 -4.49 -9.09
N PRO A 101 6.39 -3.57 -10.08
CA PRO A 101 5.26 -3.63 -11.00
C PRO A 101 5.21 -5.06 -11.56
N GLU A 102 4.00 -5.60 -11.73
CA GLU A 102 3.83 -6.87 -12.41
C GLU A 102 4.55 -6.74 -13.76
N GLU A 103 5.71 -7.38 -13.91
CA GLU A 103 6.34 -7.50 -15.21
C GLU A 103 5.28 -8.21 -16.05
N GLN A 104 4.71 -7.48 -17.00
CA GLN A 104 3.84 -8.03 -18.02
C GLN A 104 4.73 -8.98 -18.83
N ALA A 105 4.73 -10.25 -18.43
CA ALA A 105 5.16 -11.35 -19.28
C ALA A 105 4.12 -11.56 -20.39
#